data_AF-T1BUG0-F1
#
_entry.id   AF-T1BUG0-F1
#
_cell.length_a   1.000
_cell.length_b   1.000
_cell.length_c   1.000
_cell.angle_alpha   90.00
_cell.angle_beta   90.00
_cell.angle_gamma   90.00
#
_symmetry.space_group_name_H-M   'P 1'
#
loop_
_entity.id
_entity.type
_entity.pdbx_description
1 polymer ?
#
loop_
_entity_poly.entity_id
_entity_poly.type
_entity_poly.pdbx_seq_one_letter_code
_entity_poly.pdbx_strand_id
1 'polypeptide(L)'
;MCGDCRLVTEELIRALEEHGIGPVDVQPDAGGVSARTPHSAIELSEWMTTIHDWQSRYPLIYADAQEGELLKPQMVIETLRQLTPEDTILVTGVGQHQMWASLFWQFKLPNTFVTSGGLGTMGFAVPAAIGAKVGRPDRMVWAIDGD
;
A
#
# COMPACT_ATOMS: atom_id res chain seq x y z
N MET A 1 -8.79 3.23 -18.12
CA MET A 1 -7.69 2.92 -19.07
C MET A 1 -6.39 3.00 -18.30
N CYS A 2 -5.79 1.87 -17.91
CA CYS A 2 -4.36 1.89 -17.63
C CYS A 2 -3.69 1.94 -19.01
N GLY A 3 -2.91 2.99 -19.29
CA GLY A 3 -2.20 3.11 -20.56
C GLY A 3 -1.19 1.97 -20.74
N ASP A 4 -0.78 1.72 -21.98
CA ASP A 4 0.29 0.75 -22.27
C ASP A 4 1.60 1.20 -21.58
N CYS A 5 1.93 0.56 -20.47
CA CYS A 5 3.14 0.86 -19.71
C CYS A 5 4.42 0.42 -20.41
N ARG A 6 4.34 -0.32 -21.54
CA ARG A 6 5.50 -0.85 -22.26
C ARG A 6 6.51 0.23 -22.60
N LEU A 7 6.06 1.38 -23.10
CA LEU A 7 6.95 2.49 -23.46
C LEU A 7 7.71 3.04 -22.25
N VAL A 8 7.05 3.13 -21.10
CA VAL A 8 7.68 3.60 -19.85
C VAL A 8 8.71 2.57 -19.37
N THR A 9 8.39 1.28 -19.47
CA THR A 9 9.32 0.21 -19.13
C THR A 9 10.54 0.19 -20.06
N GLU A 10 10.33 0.35 -21.37
CA GLU A 10 11.42 0.39 -22.36
C GLU A 10 12.36 1.60 -22.14
N GLU A 11 11.80 2.77 -21.85
CA GLU A 11 12.59 3.98 -21.55
C GLU A 11 13.35 3.85 -20.22
N LEU A 12 12.75 3.25 -19.20
CA LEU A 12 13.43 2.97 -17.93
C LEU A 12 14.59 2.00 -18.13
N ILE A 13 14.40 0.94 -18.92
CA ILE A 13 15.47 -0.02 -19.23
C ILE A 13 16.62 0.70 -19.95
N ARG A 14 16.32 1.52 -20.97
CA ARG A 14 17.36 2.28 -21.69
C ARG A 14 18.12 3.23 -20.75
N ALA A 15 17.41 3.96 -19.89
CA ALA A 15 18.04 4.88 -18.93
C ALA A 15 18.95 4.14 -17.93
N LEU A 16 18.56 2.94 -17.50
CA LEU A 16 19.37 2.09 -16.62
C LEU A 16 20.64 1.60 -17.36
N GLU A 17 20.50 1.15 -18.61
CA GLU A 17 21.63 0.72 -19.45
C GLU A 17 22.64 1.84 -19.69
N GLU A 18 22.16 3.06 -19.97
CA GLU A 18 22.99 4.27 -20.12
C GLU A 18 23.83 4.58 -18.87
N HIS A 19 23.34 4.20 -17.68
CA HIS A 19 24.03 4.36 -16.39
C HIS A 19 24.83 3.12 -15.98
N GLY A 20 25.06 2.17 -16.89
CA GLY A 20 25.84 0.96 -16.63
C GLY A 20 25.09 -0.11 -15.82
N ILE A 21 23.78 0.04 -15.64
CA ILE A 21 22.90 -0.94 -14.99
C ILE A 21 22.31 -1.80 -16.10
N GLY A 22 23.08 -2.80 -16.55
CA GLY A 22 22.73 -3.66 -17.67
C GLY A 22 21.55 -4.62 -17.39
N PRO A 23 21.01 -5.26 -18.45
CA PRO A 23 19.87 -6.15 -18.35
C PRO A 23 20.14 -7.34 -17.43
N VAL A 24 19.10 -7.75 -16.70
CA VAL A 24 19.10 -8.94 -15.85
C VAL A 24 18.86 -10.16 -16.74
N ASP A 25 19.82 -11.08 -16.80
CA ASP A 25 19.60 -12.39 -17.41
C ASP A 25 18.55 -13.16 -16.60
N VAL A 26 17.31 -13.18 -17.07
CA VAL A 26 16.25 -14.02 -16.50
C VAL A 26 16.37 -15.41 -17.12
N GLN A 27 17.12 -16.31 -16.47
CA GLN A 27 17.05 -17.73 -16.79
C GLN A 27 15.71 -18.31 -16.33
N PRO A 28 15.07 -19.18 -17.14
CA PRO A 28 13.82 -19.84 -16.75
C PRO A 28 14.06 -20.72 -15.53
N ASP A 29 13.18 -20.58 -14.55
CA ASP A 29 13.23 -21.18 -13.23
C ASP A 29 12.95 -22.69 -13.27
N ALA A 30 14.00 -23.48 -13.49
CA ALA A 30 13.98 -24.87 -13.05
C ALA A 30 14.09 -24.89 -11.52
N GLY A 31 12.97 -25.26 -10.87
CA GLY A 31 12.75 -25.35 -9.43
C GLY A 31 14.01 -25.51 -8.57
N GLY A 32 14.28 -24.48 -7.77
CA GLY A 32 15.35 -24.44 -6.79
C GLY A 32 15.65 -22.98 -6.47
N VAL A 33 15.72 -22.64 -5.18
CA VAL A 33 16.08 -21.29 -4.72
C VAL A 33 17.49 -20.98 -5.23
N SER A 34 17.58 -20.40 -6.44
CA SER A 34 18.84 -20.00 -7.06
C SER A 34 19.33 -18.75 -6.34
N ALA A 35 20.50 -18.87 -5.71
CA ALA A 35 21.21 -17.78 -5.08
C ALA A 35 21.43 -16.67 -6.12
N ARG A 36 20.81 -15.50 -5.87
CA ARG A 36 21.02 -14.29 -6.66
C ARG A 36 22.53 -14.02 -6.73
N THR A 37 23.07 -13.92 -7.94
CA THR A 37 24.43 -13.45 -8.19
C THR A 37 24.64 -12.12 -7.44
N PRO A 38 25.75 -11.93 -6.69
CA PRO A 38 25.96 -10.70 -5.96
C PRO A 38 26.14 -9.58 -6.98
N HIS A 39 25.11 -8.75 -7.15
CA HIS A 39 25.30 -7.42 -7.69
C HIS A 39 26.43 -6.77 -6.89
N SER A 40 27.40 -6.16 -7.56
CA SER A 40 28.32 -5.24 -6.90
C SER A 40 27.46 -4.33 -6.03
N ALA A 41 27.66 -4.38 -4.70
CA ALA A 41 26.80 -3.69 -3.76
C ALA A 41 26.72 -2.22 -4.16
N ILE A 42 25.60 -1.81 -4.75
CA ILE A 42 25.36 -0.41 -5.03
C ILE A 42 25.28 0.24 -3.66
N GLU A 43 26.21 1.14 -3.37
CA GLU A 43 26.18 1.92 -2.14
C GLU A 43 25.01 2.91 -2.21
N LEU A 44 23.92 2.58 -1.52
CA LEU A 44 22.68 3.38 -1.49
C LEU A 44 22.64 4.32 -0.28
N SER A 45 23.74 4.51 0.45
CA SER A 45 23.77 5.26 1.71
C SER A 45 23.31 6.72 1.54
N GLU A 46 23.73 7.40 0.48
CA GLU A 46 23.27 8.78 0.17
C GLU A 46 21.77 8.84 -0.14
N TRP A 47 21.28 7.86 -0.92
CA TRP A 47 19.85 7.76 -1.23
C TRP A 47 19.01 7.47 0.01
N MET A 48 19.44 6.51 0.84
CA MET A 48 18.76 6.21 2.10
C MET A 48 18.75 7.40 3.04
N THR A 49 19.83 8.19 3.08
CA THR A 49 19.89 9.44 3.85
C THR A 49 18.83 10.43 3.36
N THR A 50 18.66 10.56 2.05
CA THR A 50 17.64 11.44 1.45
C THR A 50 16.22 10.98 1.80
N ILE A 51 15.96 9.67 1.72
CA ILE A 51 14.66 9.08 2.10
C ILE A 51 14.36 9.33 3.59
N HIS A 52 15.32 9.09 4.48
CA HIS A 52 15.13 9.32 5.91
C HIS A 52 14.90 10.80 6.24
N ASP A 53 15.60 11.72 5.56
CA ASP A 53 15.35 13.16 5.68
C ASP A 53 13.92 13.51 5.27
N TRP A 54 13.42 12.98 4.15
CA TRP A 54 12.06 13.23 3.70
C TRP A 54 11.00 12.67 4.65
N GLN A 55 11.20 11.46 5.16
CA GLN A 55 10.31 10.86 6.15
C GLN A 55 10.27 11.68 7.45
N SER A 56 11.41 12.25 7.87
CA SER A 56 11.48 13.10 9.06
C SER A 56 10.83 14.47 8.85
N ARG A 57 10.98 15.07 7.66
CA ARG A 57 10.43 16.41 7.36
C ARG A 57 8.95 16.40 7.06
N TYR A 58 8.44 15.32 6.49
CA TYR A 58 7.04 15.19 6.06
C TYR A 58 6.39 13.96 6.70
N PRO A 59 6.31 13.90 8.04
CA PRO A 59 5.68 12.78 8.71
C PRO A 59 4.17 12.81 8.46
N LEU A 60 3.57 11.63 8.46
CA LEU A 60 2.12 11.49 8.40
C LEU A 60 1.54 11.81 9.79
N ILE A 61 1.10 13.04 10.00
CA ILE A 61 0.58 13.55 11.28
C ILE A 61 -0.77 14.25 11.11
N TYR A 62 -1.54 14.32 12.18
CA TYR A 62 -2.75 15.13 12.30
C TYR A 62 -2.84 15.73 13.71
N ALA A 63 -3.62 16.80 13.88
CA ALA A 63 -3.80 17.44 15.18
C ALA A 63 -4.75 16.60 16.06
N ASP A 64 -4.37 16.41 17.32
CA ASP A 64 -5.20 15.74 18.32
C ASP A 64 -6.54 16.46 18.51
N ALA A 65 -7.58 15.70 18.85
CA ALA A 65 -8.85 16.28 19.26
C ALA A 65 -8.69 16.94 20.64
N GLN A 66 -9.15 18.19 20.75
CA GLN A 66 -9.25 18.85 22.05
C GLN A 66 -10.52 18.41 22.79
N GLU A 67 -10.56 18.65 24.10
CA GLU A 67 -11.74 18.33 24.90
C GLU A 67 -12.99 19.07 24.37
N GLY A 68 -14.03 18.32 24.06
CA GLY A 68 -15.27 18.84 23.47
C GLY A 68 -15.29 18.95 21.94
N GLU A 69 -14.18 18.64 21.25
CA GLU A 69 -14.16 18.56 19.78
C GLU A 69 -14.72 17.23 19.25
N LEU A 70 -15.13 17.23 17.98
CA LEU A 70 -15.47 16.02 17.24
C LEU A 70 -14.24 15.12 17.04
N LEU A 71 -14.49 13.81 16.95
CA LEU A 71 -13.46 12.81 16.69
C LEU A 71 -12.72 13.11 15.38
N LYS A 72 -11.39 13.00 15.41
CA LYS A 72 -10.58 13.05 14.18
C LYS A 72 -10.73 11.72 13.45
N PRO A 73 -11.08 11.71 12.15
CA PRO A 73 -11.26 10.47 11.41
C PRO A 73 -9.98 9.62 11.36
N GLN A 74 -8.80 10.25 11.30
CA GLN A 74 -7.50 9.57 11.35
C GLN A 74 -7.35 8.75 12.63
N MET A 75 -7.70 9.33 13.78
CA MET A 75 -7.66 8.68 15.09
C MET A 75 -8.58 7.45 15.13
N VAL A 76 -9.76 7.53 14.52
CA VAL A 76 -10.68 6.40 14.44
C VAL A 76 -10.06 5.24 13.65
N ILE A 77 -9.41 5.52 12.52
CA ILE A 77 -8.72 4.51 11.70
C ILE A 77 -7.58 3.85 12.50
N GLU A 78 -6.71 4.64 13.12
CA GLU A 78 -5.56 4.12 13.88
C GLU A 78 -6.01 3.29 15.08
N THR A 79 -7.00 3.78 15.83
CA THR A 79 -7.54 3.07 16.99
C THR A 79 -8.18 1.75 16.56
N LEU A 80 -8.96 1.76 15.47
CA LEU A 80 -9.56 0.54 14.94
C LEU A 80 -8.48 -0.45 14.50
N ARG A 81 -7.40 0.01 13.86
CA ARG A 81 -6.28 -0.88 13.51
C ARG A 81 -5.62 -1.47 14.76
N GLN A 82 -5.35 -0.67 15.79
CA GLN A 82 -4.70 -1.15 17.02
C GLN A 82 -5.54 -2.21 17.74
N LEU A 83 -6.86 -2.11 17.66
CA LEU A 83 -7.81 -3.01 18.33
C LEU A 83 -8.19 -4.25 17.50
N THR A 84 -7.58 -4.46 16.33
CA THR A 84 -7.93 -5.55 15.41
C THR A 84 -6.73 -6.48 15.13
N PRO A 85 -6.98 -7.77 14.84
CA PRO A 85 -5.93 -8.69 14.41
C PRO A 85 -5.13 -8.17 13.21
N GLU A 86 -3.85 -8.50 13.11
CA GLU A 86 -2.98 -8.07 12.01
C GLU A 86 -3.44 -8.54 10.63
N ASP A 87 -4.16 -9.65 10.61
CA ASP A 87 -4.75 -10.24 9.43
C ASP A 87 -6.18 -9.76 9.15
N THR A 88 -6.62 -8.67 9.76
CA THR A 88 -7.91 -8.05 9.44
C THR A 88 -7.95 -7.57 7.99
N ILE A 89 -9.02 -7.90 7.27
CA ILE A 89 -9.27 -7.38 5.92
C ILE A 89 -10.06 -6.08 6.06
N LEU A 90 -9.46 -4.99 5.61
CA LEU A 90 -10.12 -3.70 5.49
C LEU A 90 -10.71 -3.54 4.09
N VAL A 91 -11.99 -3.19 4.06
CA VAL A 91 -12.70 -2.78 2.85
C VAL A 91 -13.11 -1.34 2.99
N THR A 92 -12.94 -0.53 1.95
CA THR A 92 -13.37 0.88 1.99
C THR A 92 -14.41 1.20 0.93
N GLY A 93 -15.22 2.21 1.21
CA GLY A 93 -15.92 2.97 0.18
C GLY A 93 -14.97 3.85 -0.61
N VAL A 94 -15.51 4.92 -1.18
CA VAL A 94 -14.76 5.91 -1.96
C VAL A 94 -15.05 7.29 -1.39
N GLY A 95 -13.99 8.02 -1.03
CA GLY A 95 -14.09 9.34 -0.40
C GLY A 95 -12.88 9.64 0.49
N GLN A 96 -13.02 10.62 1.39
CA GLN A 96 -11.93 10.97 2.30
C GLN A 96 -11.57 9.81 3.25
N HIS A 97 -12.56 9.04 3.69
CA HIS A 97 -12.37 7.85 4.52
C HIS A 97 -11.49 6.78 3.85
N GLN A 98 -11.57 6.62 2.52
CA GLN A 98 -10.69 5.73 1.75
C GLN A 98 -9.23 6.18 1.86
N MET A 99 -8.98 7.49 1.78
CA MET A 99 -7.63 8.04 1.89
C MET A 99 -7.10 7.96 3.32
N TRP A 100 -7.91 8.24 4.34
CA TRP A 100 -7.46 8.06 5.73
C TRP A 100 -7.17 6.59 6.05
N ALA A 101 -8.00 5.67 5.55
CA ALA A 101 -7.74 4.24 5.66
C ALA A 101 -6.40 3.83 5.01
N SER A 102 -6.12 4.32 3.79
CA SER A 102 -4.87 3.97 3.10
C SER A 102 -3.62 4.53 3.78
N LEU A 103 -3.74 5.71 4.39
CA LEU A 103 -2.64 6.40 5.08
C LEU A 103 -2.38 5.82 6.49
N PHE A 104 -3.43 5.55 7.28
CA PHE A 104 -3.30 5.31 8.73
C PHE A 104 -3.51 3.86 9.18
N TRP A 105 -3.99 2.94 8.33
CA TRP A 105 -4.25 1.54 8.75
C TRP A 105 -2.99 0.65 8.85
N GLN A 106 -1.84 1.02 8.28
CA GLN A 106 -0.61 0.20 8.28
C GLN A 106 -0.82 -1.29 7.88
N PHE A 107 -0.85 -1.56 6.58
CA PHE A 107 -1.03 -2.91 6.04
C PHE A 107 0.29 -3.70 6.08
N LYS A 108 0.27 -4.87 6.74
CA LYS A 108 1.44 -5.74 6.88
C LYS A 108 1.36 -7.07 6.12
N LEU A 109 0.15 -7.47 5.74
CA LEU A 109 -0.12 -8.74 5.05
C LEU A 109 -0.73 -8.48 3.67
N PRO A 110 -0.43 -9.31 2.67
CA PRO A 110 -1.06 -9.18 1.35
C PRO A 110 -2.56 -9.47 1.42
N ASN A 111 -3.31 -8.91 0.47
CA ASN A 111 -4.75 -9.15 0.32
C ASN A 111 -5.58 -8.79 1.57
N THR A 112 -5.18 -7.75 2.30
CA THR A 112 -5.94 -7.19 3.44
C THR A 112 -6.49 -5.79 3.18
N PHE A 113 -6.25 -5.21 2.01
CA PHE A 113 -6.82 -3.94 1.61
C PHE A 113 -7.64 -4.12 0.33
N VAL A 114 -8.95 -3.94 0.42
CA VAL A 114 -9.89 -4.09 -0.70
C VAL A 114 -10.61 -2.77 -0.91
N THR A 115 -10.34 -2.11 -2.03
CA THR A 115 -10.88 -0.77 -2.30
C THR A 115 -11.14 -0.57 -3.79
N SER A 116 -12.13 0.27 -4.12
CA SER A 116 -12.39 0.66 -5.51
C SER A 116 -11.48 1.82 -5.90
N GLY A 117 -10.24 1.52 -6.30
CA GLY A 117 -9.27 2.54 -6.72
C GLY A 117 -9.49 3.08 -8.14
N GLY A 118 -9.57 2.18 -9.14
CA GLY A 118 -9.52 2.58 -10.55
C GLY A 118 -10.75 3.34 -11.06
N LEU A 119 -11.95 2.83 -10.77
CA LEU A 119 -13.21 3.49 -11.16
C LEU A 119 -13.74 4.44 -10.09
N GLY A 120 -13.39 4.24 -8.82
CA GLY A 120 -13.90 5.06 -7.72
C GLY A 120 -15.41 4.90 -7.46
N THR A 121 -15.94 3.68 -7.51
CA THR A 121 -17.37 3.41 -7.28
C THR A 121 -17.77 3.58 -5.81
N MET A 122 -18.54 4.62 -5.50
CA MET A 122 -19.21 4.78 -4.19
C MET A 122 -20.23 3.66 -3.96
N GLY A 123 -20.41 3.24 -2.70
CA GLY A 123 -21.25 2.08 -2.33
C GLY A 123 -20.57 0.72 -2.52
N PHE A 124 -19.29 0.68 -2.89
CA PHE A 124 -18.51 -0.55 -3.04
C PHE A 124 -18.29 -1.30 -1.71
N ALA A 125 -18.18 -0.57 -0.59
CA ALA A 125 -17.64 -1.11 0.66
C ALA A 125 -18.44 -2.31 1.20
N VAL A 126 -19.75 -2.14 1.34
CA VAL A 126 -20.64 -3.13 1.94
C VAL A 126 -20.68 -4.45 1.15
N PRO A 127 -21.02 -4.47 -0.15
CA PRO A 127 -21.03 -5.71 -0.92
C PRO A 127 -19.65 -6.36 -1.01
N ALA A 128 -18.58 -5.57 -1.12
CA ALA A 128 -17.21 -6.10 -1.14
C ALA A 128 -16.80 -6.71 0.21
N ALA A 129 -17.20 -6.13 1.34
CA ALA A 129 -16.95 -6.67 2.67
C ALA A 129 -17.69 -8.00 2.90
N ILE A 130 -18.95 -8.10 2.43
CA ILE A 130 -19.69 -9.37 2.44
C ILE A 130 -18.93 -10.42 1.63
N GLY A 131 -18.50 -10.09 0.40
CA GLY A 131 -17.72 -11.00 -0.43
C GLY A 131 -16.39 -11.42 0.22
N ALA A 132 -15.67 -10.48 0.83
CA ALA A 132 -14.43 -10.77 1.55
C ALA A 132 -14.67 -11.70 2.74
N LYS A 133 -15.73 -11.49 3.51
CA LYS A 133 -16.09 -12.35 4.64
C LYS A 133 -16.51 -13.74 4.19
N VAL A 134 -17.22 -13.87 3.07
CA VAL A 134 -17.54 -15.18 2.47
C VAL A 134 -16.27 -15.90 2.02
N GLY A 135 -15.32 -15.21 1.37
CA GLY A 135 -14.07 -15.81 0.88
C GLY A 135 -13.03 -16.11 1.98
N ARG A 136 -13.15 -15.45 3.14
CA ARG A 136 -12.29 -15.60 4.32
C ARG A 136 -13.14 -15.62 5.60
N PRO A 137 -13.90 -16.70 5.83
CA PRO A 137 -14.87 -16.77 6.93
C PRO A 137 -14.22 -16.63 8.31
N ASP A 138 -12.97 -17.06 8.48
CA ASP A 138 -12.27 -17.03 9.77
C ASP A 138 -11.59 -15.70 10.07
N ARG A 139 -11.45 -14.81 9.07
CA ARG A 139 -10.77 -13.52 9.24
C ARG A 139 -11.74 -12.43 9.64
N MET A 140 -11.26 -11.47 10.43
CA MET A 140 -12.01 -10.25 10.70
C MET A 140 -12.09 -9.40 9.42
N VAL A 141 -13.26 -8.82 9.15
CA VAL A 141 -13.49 -7.93 8.01
C VAL A 141 -14.15 -6.65 8.51
N TRP A 142 -13.54 -5.51 8.21
CA TRP A 142 -14.10 -4.18 8.50
C TRP A 142 -14.44 -3.46 7.20
N ALA A 143 -15.65 -2.90 7.13
CA ALA A 143 -16.05 -1.97 6.08
C ALA A 143 -15.98 -0.55 6.64
N ILE A 144 -15.17 0.32 6.03
CA ILE A 144 -15.11 1.74 6.34
C ILE A 144 -15.75 2.48 5.16
N ASP A 145 -16.94 3.01 5.38
CA ASP A 145 -17.71 3.71 4.35
C ASP A 145 -18.02 5.14 4.79
N GLY A 146 -18.38 5.98 3.81
CA GLY A 146 -18.91 7.31 4.05
C GLY A 146 -20.39 7.24 4.45
N ASP A 147 -20.92 8.40 4.84
CA ASP A 147 -22.36 8.64 5.04
C ASP A 147 -23.16 8.75 3.73
#